data_AF-A0A3E2DBB7-F1
#
_entry.id   AF-A0A3E2DBB7-F1
#
_cell.length_a   1.000
_cell.length_b   1.000
_cell.length_c   1.000
_cell.angle_alpha   90.00
_cell.angle_beta   90.00
_cell.angle_gamma   90.00
#
_symmetry.space_group_name_H-M   'P 1'
#
loop_
_entity.id
_entity.type
_entity.pdbx_description
1 polymer ?
#
loop_
_entity_poly.entity_id
_entity_poly.type
_entity_poly.pdbx_seq_one_letter_code
_entity_poly.pdbx_strand_id
1 'polypeptide(L)'
;MNQGINEHAGSMINAVSVKKHALDVTSLVLVAVLFAAGCILDFTVAKALSIGNIKPNFLIASFCLAILLVRPNVIQGAIIGALAATLMQFNASIPGLNYVCDIPAAIVMTLMIMAYVHVFPKDAARKFSIFPLIATFITTVVSGLIFASTASFFVLYSPKTILVMLPIIFGTAVFNAVVVEVLYTPIRLVLHK
;
A
#
# COMPACT_ATOMS: atom_id res chain seq x y z
N MET A 1 56.85 -13.32 -10.97
CA MET A 1 56.41 -11.93 -10.68
C MET A 1 55.04 -11.55 -11.27
N ASN A 2 54.44 -12.35 -12.17
CA ASN A 2 53.13 -12.05 -12.80
C ASN A 2 51.89 -12.65 -12.11
N GLN A 3 52.05 -13.40 -11.02
CA GLN A 3 50.92 -14.09 -10.38
C GLN A 3 50.19 -13.23 -9.35
N GLY A 4 50.89 -12.28 -8.70
CA GLY A 4 50.29 -11.35 -7.72
C GLY A 4 49.50 -10.19 -8.33
N ILE A 5 49.67 -9.90 -9.63
CA ILE A 5 48.94 -8.79 -10.30
C ILE A 5 47.52 -9.25 -10.72
N ASN A 6 47.34 -10.53 -11.06
CA ASN A 6 46.03 -11.07 -11.46
C ASN A 6 45.07 -11.33 -10.29
N GLU A 7 45.58 -11.53 -9.07
CA GLU A 7 44.73 -11.69 -7.88
C GLU A 7 44.14 -10.34 -7.42
N HIS A 8 44.88 -9.24 -7.59
CA HIS A 8 44.39 -7.90 -7.27
C HIS A 8 43.37 -7.37 -8.29
N ALA A 9 43.47 -7.76 -9.57
CA ALA A 9 42.47 -7.42 -10.58
C ALA A 9 41.16 -8.20 -10.39
N GLY A 10 41.23 -9.48 -10.01
CA GLY A 10 40.06 -10.32 -9.72
C GLY A 10 39.31 -9.94 -8.43
N SER A 11 39.99 -9.32 -7.47
CA SER A 11 39.37 -8.90 -6.21
C SER A 11 38.62 -7.57 -6.29
N MET A 12 38.91 -6.71 -7.27
CA MET A 12 38.25 -5.38 -7.39
C MET A 12 36.89 -5.41 -8.11
N ILE A 13 36.60 -6.47 -8.88
CA ILE A 13 35.29 -6.65 -9.54
C ILE A 13 34.19 -7.17 -8.60
N ASN A 14 34.54 -7.71 -7.43
CA ASN A 14 33.57 -8.23 -6.45
C ASN A 14 33.22 -7.24 -5.32
N ALA A 15 33.80 -6.03 -5.33
CA ALA A 15 33.63 -5.05 -4.25
C ALA A 15 32.66 -3.90 -4.57
N VAL A 16 31.97 -3.92 -5.73
CA VAL A 16 30.79 -3.07 -5.91
C VAL A 16 29.61 -3.81 -5.28
N SER A 17 29.50 -3.65 -3.96
CA SER A 17 28.24 -3.87 -3.26
C SER A 17 27.20 -2.93 -3.87
N VAL A 18 26.53 -3.40 -4.92
CA VAL A 18 25.30 -2.79 -5.42
C VAL A 18 24.34 -2.90 -4.25
N LYS A 19 24.23 -1.81 -3.47
CA LYS A 19 23.19 -1.67 -2.45
C LYS A 19 21.87 -1.98 -3.15
N LYS A 20 21.29 -3.15 -2.87
CA LYS A 20 19.94 -3.57 -3.29
C LYS A 20 18.88 -2.71 -2.58
N HIS A 21 18.95 -1.40 -2.75
CA HIS A 21 18.08 -0.43 -2.11
C HIS A 21 17.01 0.11 -3.06
N ALA A 22 17.22 -0.02 -4.38
CA ALA A 22 16.22 0.32 -5.37
C ALA A 22 15.16 -0.78 -5.48
N LEU A 23 13.90 -0.37 -5.59
CA LEU A 23 12.79 -1.27 -5.96
C LEU A 23 13.13 -1.88 -7.34
N ASP A 24 12.99 -3.20 -7.48
CA ASP A 24 13.22 -3.85 -8.78
C ASP A 24 12.32 -3.22 -9.86
N VAL A 25 12.82 -3.08 -11.09
CA VAL A 25 12.09 -2.41 -12.19
C VAL A 25 10.73 -3.06 -12.40
N THR A 26 10.66 -4.39 -12.35
CA THR A 26 9.40 -5.15 -12.44
C THR A 26 8.41 -4.75 -11.35
N SER A 27 8.91 -4.58 -10.13
CA SER A 27 8.09 -4.18 -8.98
C SER A 27 7.61 -2.74 -9.10
N LEU A 28 8.44 -1.85 -9.66
CA LEU A 28 8.08 -0.45 -9.87
C LEU A 28 7.00 -0.32 -10.95
N VAL A 29 7.15 -1.07 -12.03
CA VAL A 29 6.14 -1.18 -13.10
C VAL A 29 4.84 -1.73 -12.52
N LEU A 30 4.89 -2.76 -11.67
CA LEU A 30 3.71 -3.31 -11.00
C LEU A 30 2.98 -2.24 -10.16
N VAL A 31 3.72 -1.48 -9.34
CA VAL A 31 3.14 -0.38 -8.54
C VAL A 31 2.46 0.64 -9.45
N ALA A 32 3.13 1.05 -10.54
CA ALA A 32 2.59 2.03 -11.48
C ALA A 32 1.30 1.55 -12.16
N VAL A 33 1.24 0.28 -12.59
CA VAL A 33 0.04 -0.31 -13.21
C VAL A 33 -1.11 -0.42 -12.20
N LEU A 34 -0.83 -0.87 -10.98
CA LEU A 34 -1.84 -0.94 -9.92
C LEU A 34 -2.40 0.44 -9.58
N PHE A 35 -1.53 1.46 -9.52
CA PHE A 35 -1.95 2.85 -9.27
C PHE A 35 -2.78 3.41 -10.41
N ALA A 36 -2.39 3.16 -11.67
CA ALA A 36 -3.18 3.56 -12.81
C ALA A 36 -4.58 2.93 -12.79
N ALA A 37 -4.67 1.62 -12.52
CA ALA A 37 -5.95 0.92 -12.39
C ALA A 37 -6.78 1.49 -11.22
N GLY A 38 -6.15 1.73 -10.07
CA GLY A 38 -6.77 2.36 -8.90
C GLY A 38 -7.32 3.74 -9.22
N CYS A 39 -6.54 4.62 -9.87
CA CYS A 39 -6.98 5.96 -10.29
C CYS A 39 -8.15 5.90 -11.25
N ILE A 40 -8.10 5.03 -12.26
CA ILE A 40 -9.18 4.89 -13.24
C ILE A 40 -10.47 4.47 -12.53
N LEU A 41 -10.42 3.44 -11.68
CA LEU A 41 -11.59 2.99 -10.92
C LEU A 41 -12.10 4.07 -9.95
N ASP A 42 -11.19 4.82 -9.32
CA ASP A 42 -11.58 5.89 -8.40
C ASP A 42 -12.27 7.06 -9.12
N PHE A 43 -11.81 7.42 -10.32
CA PHE A 43 -12.40 8.51 -11.09
C PHE A 43 -13.68 8.11 -11.82
N THR A 44 -13.84 6.83 -12.17
CA THR A 44 -14.97 6.35 -12.98
C THR A 44 -16.04 5.64 -12.16
N VAL A 45 -15.64 4.68 -11.31
CA VAL A 45 -16.56 3.73 -10.65
C VAL A 45 -16.87 4.12 -9.21
N ALA A 46 -15.96 4.82 -8.50
CA ALA A 46 -16.17 5.12 -7.07
C ALA A 46 -17.46 5.88 -6.78
N LYS A 47 -17.84 6.82 -7.65
CA LYS A 47 -19.11 7.56 -7.51
C LYS A 47 -20.32 6.68 -7.78
N ALA A 48 -20.24 5.78 -8.77
CA ALA A 48 -21.33 4.89 -9.14
C ALA A 48 -21.61 3.82 -8.06
N LEU A 49 -20.58 3.41 -7.32
CA LEU A 49 -20.70 2.45 -6.22
C LEU A 49 -20.86 3.12 -4.84
N SER A 50 -21.01 4.44 -4.79
CA SER A 50 -21.23 5.15 -3.53
C SER A 50 -22.64 4.83 -3.00
N ILE A 51 -22.71 4.17 -1.84
CA ILE A 51 -23.99 3.90 -1.15
C ILE A 51 -24.12 4.92 -0.02
N GLY A 52 -24.96 5.93 -0.23
CA GLY A 52 -25.06 7.08 0.69
C GLY A 52 -23.73 7.84 0.76
N ASN A 53 -23.24 8.08 1.99
CA ASN A 53 -21.96 8.75 2.25
C ASN A 53 -20.73 7.83 2.18
N ILE A 54 -20.91 6.54 1.89
CA ILE A 54 -19.83 5.56 1.81
C ILE A 54 -19.31 5.52 0.38
N LYS A 55 -18.23 6.28 0.11
CA LYS A 55 -17.54 6.27 -1.18
C LYS A 55 -16.31 5.35 -1.10
N PRO A 56 -16.25 4.26 -1.88
CA PRO A 56 -15.05 3.43 -1.91
C PRO A 56 -13.86 4.23 -2.44
N ASN A 57 -12.67 3.95 -1.90
CA ASN A 57 -11.42 4.56 -2.33
C ASN A 57 -10.55 3.46 -2.95
N PHE A 58 -10.62 3.34 -4.27
CA PHE A 58 -9.92 2.29 -5.01
C PHE A 58 -8.41 2.50 -5.01
N LEU A 59 -7.96 3.72 -4.76
CA LEU A 59 -6.54 4.01 -4.64
C LEU A 59 -5.94 3.40 -3.38
N ILE A 60 -6.69 3.40 -2.27
CA ILE A 60 -6.30 2.68 -1.04
C ILE A 60 -6.13 1.18 -1.32
N ALA A 61 -7.12 0.57 -1.98
CA ALA A 61 -7.04 -0.84 -2.37
C ALA A 61 -5.81 -1.11 -3.27
N SER A 62 -5.52 -0.23 -4.22
CA SER A 62 -4.40 -0.38 -5.14
C SER A 62 -3.02 -0.33 -4.46
N PHE A 63 -2.80 0.59 -3.51
CA PHE A 63 -1.52 0.64 -2.79
C PHE A 63 -1.39 -0.49 -1.78
N CYS A 64 -2.50 -0.88 -1.14
CA CYS A 64 -2.51 -2.06 -0.28
C CYS A 64 -2.06 -3.30 -1.06
N LEU A 65 -2.65 -3.52 -2.23
CA LEU A 65 -2.31 -4.60 -3.15
C LEU A 65 -0.85 -4.49 -3.64
N ALA A 66 -0.36 -3.29 -3.93
CA ALA A 66 1.03 -3.06 -4.32
C ALA A 66 2.01 -3.49 -3.21
N ILE A 67 1.76 -3.11 -1.95
CA ILE A 67 2.59 -3.52 -0.80
C ILE A 67 2.54 -5.05 -0.62
N LEU A 68 1.35 -5.65 -0.74
CA LEU A 68 1.11 -7.10 -0.65
C LEU A 68 1.92 -7.91 -1.68
N LEU A 69 2.03 -7.41 -2.92
CA LEU A 69 2.67 -8.10 -4.04
C LEU A 69 4.17 -7.80 -4.18
N VAL A 70 4.57 -6.56 -3.89
CA VAL A 70 5.97 -6.13 -3.95
C VAL A 70 6.74 -6.60 -2.73
N ARG A 71 6.09 -6.65 -1.56
CA ARG A 71 6.72 -6.89 -0.25
C ARG A 71 7.91 -5.93 -0.02
N PRO A 72 7.66 -4.61 -0.05
CA PRO A 72 8.71 -3.60 0.03
C PRO A 72 9.35 -3.55 1.43
N ASN A 73 10.53 -2.91 1.52
CA ASN A 73 11.07 -2.47 2.82
C ASN A 73 10.23 -1.32 3.40
N VAL A 74 10.35 -1.04 4.69
CA VAL A 74 9.60 0.06 5.36
C VAL A 74 9.72 1.40 4.63
N ILE A 75 10.93 1.79 4.22
CA ILE A 75 11.17 3.04 3.46
C ILE A 75 10.45 3.01 2.11
N GLN A 76 10.54 1.88 1.39
CA GLN A 76 9.87 1.71 0.10
C GLN A 76 8.35 1.68 0.23
N GLY A 77 7.82 1.06 1.29
CA GLY A 77 6.40 1.07 1.62
C GLY A 77 5.89 2.49 1.92
N ALA A 78 6.66 3.28 2.67
CA ALA A 78 6.36 4.69 2.91
C ALA A 78 6.35 5.51 1.61
N ILE A 79 7.29 5.26 0.69
CA ILE A 79 7.30 5.90 -0.64
C ILE A 79 6.05 5.52 -1.45
N ILE A 80 5.67 4.24 -1.48
CA ILE A 80 4.44 3.78 -2.14
C ILE A 80 3.21 4.50 -1.53
N GLY A 81 3.13 4.58 -0.20
CA GLY A 81 2.07 5.33 0.49
C GLY A 81 2.05 6.81 0.14
N ALA A 82 3.22 7.46 0.07
CA ALA A 82 3.33 8.86 -0.31
C ALA A 82 2.88 9.10 -1.76
N LEU A 83 3.28 8.22 -2.69
CA LEU A 83 2.85 8.30 -4.09
C LEU A 83 1.32 8.09 -4.21
N ALA A 84 0.76 7.16 -3.43
CA ALA A 84 -0.70 6.98 -3.37
C ALA A 84 -1.38 8.25 -2.85
N ALA A 85 -0.86 8.86 -1.78
CA ALA A 85 -1.38 10.13 -1.25
C ALA A 85 -1.31 11.26 -2.28
N THR A 86 -0.22 11.35 -3.06
CA THR A 86 -0.09 12.32 -4.16
C THR A 86 -1.20 12.15 -5.20
N LEU A 87 -1.47 10.90 -5.59
CA LEU A 87 -2.52 10.62 -6.57
C LEU A 87 -3.93 10.85 -6.01
N MET A 88 -4.15 10.50 -4.73
CA MET A 88 -5.39 10.83 -4.02
C MET A 88 -5.60 12.34 -3.91
N GLN A 89 -4.53 13.15 -3.95
CA GLN A 89 -4.64 14.60 -3.85
C GLN A 89 -5.44 15.23 -5.00
N PHE A 90 -5.46 14.61 -6.18
CA PHE A 90 -6.20 15.10 -7.35
C PHE A 90 -7.72 15.12 -7.16
N ASN A 91 -8.25 14.29 -6.26
CA ASN A 91 -9.70 14.24 -5.99
C ASN A 91 -10.07 14.59 -4.54
N ALA A 92 -9.07 14.92 -3.71
CA ALA A 92 -9.26 15.14 -2.29
C ALA A 92 -9.95 16.48 -2.02
N SER A 93 -10.85 16.49 -1.04
CA SER A 93 -11.52 17.70 -0.58
C SER A 93 -10.64 18.56 0.33
N ILE A 94 -9.65 17.96 0.99
CA ILE A 94 -8.74 18.64 1.93
C ILE A 94 -7.29 18.45 1.44
N PRO A 95 -6.60 19.53 1.03
CA PRO A 95 -5.21 19.48 0.62
C PRO A 95 -4.28 18.93 1.71
N GLY A 96 -3.39 18.01 1.35
CA GLY A 96 -2.32 17.49 2.22
C GLY A 96 -2.76 16.42 3.23
N LEU A 97 -4.06 16.30 3.52
CA LEU A 97 -4.54 15.41 4.59
C LEU A 97 -4.22 13.93 4.33
N ASN A 98 -4.31 13.49 3.08
CA ASN A 98 -4.04 12.09 2.72
C ASN A 98 -2.59 11.69 2.98
N TYR A 99 -1.62 12.62 2.90
CA TYR A 99 -0.23 12.30 3.24
C TYR A 99 -0.07 11.92 4.71
N VAL A 100 -0.80 12.61 5.60
CA VAL A 100 -0.78 12.32 7.05
C VAL A 100 -1.42 10.96 7.35
N CYS A 101 -2.36 10.52 6.51
CA CYS A 101 -3.13 9.31 6.74
C CYS A 101 -2.48 8.06 6.11
N ASP A 102 -2.10 8.16 4.84
CA ASP A 102 -1.70 7.02 4.03
C ASP A 102 -0.23 6.65 4.20
N ILE A 103 0.66 7.60 4.54
CA ILE A 103 2.06 7.26 4.84
C ILE A 103 2.16 6.37 6.08
N PRO A 104 1.56 6.74 7.25
CA PRO A 104 1.55 5.85 8.42
C PRO A 104 0.84 4.53 8.14
N ALA A 105 -0.29 4.56 7.42
CA ALA A 105 -1.03 3.34 7.09
C ALA A 105 -0.20 2.39 6.22
N ALA A 106 0.52 2.90 5.22
CA ALA A 106 1.42 2.11 4.39
C ALA A 106 2.58 1.51 5.19
N ILE A 107 3.11 2.25 6.17
CA ILE A 107 4.12 1.72 7.10
C ILE A 107 3.54 0.58 7.94
N VAL A 108 2.35 0.77 8.53
CA VAL A 108 1.66 -0.27 9.30
C VAL A 108 1.46 -1.53 8.46
N MET A 109 0.97 -1.37 7.24
CA MET A 109 0.76 -2.49 6.32
C MET A 109 2.07 -3.22 6.00
N THR A 110 3.14 -2.46 5.73
CA THR A 110 4.47 -3.00 5.42
C THR A 110 5.02 -3.78 6.63
N LEU A 111 4.85 -3.27 7.84
CA LEU A 111 5.24 -3.97 9.07
C LEU A 111 4.41 -5.25 9.28
N MET A 112 3.09 -5.19 9.03
CA MET A 112 2.22 -6.35 9.13
C MET A 112 2.63 -7.48 8.18
N ILE A 113 2.94 -7.17 6.93
CA ILE A 113 3.37 -8.20 5.96
C ILE A 113 4.76 -8.74 6.30
N MET A 114 5.69 -7.90 6.75
CA MET A 114 7.01 -8.34 7.19
C MET A 114 6.91 -9.29 8.40
N ALA A 115 6.11 -8.92 9.41
CA ALA A 115 5.86 -9.77 10.57
C ALA A 115 5.16 -11.08 10.18
N TYR A 116 4.15 -11.03 9.31
CA TYR A 116 3.43 -12.21 8.85
C TYR A 116 4.34 -13.18 8.09
N VAL A 117 5.17 -12.69 7.17
CA VAL A 117 6.12 -13.53 6.42
C VAL A 117 7.18 -14.14 7.34
N HIS A 118 7.59 -13.42 8.39
CA HIS A 118 8.56 -13.92 9.36
C HIS A 118 7.98 -15.02 10.27
N VAL A 119 6.76 -14.84 10.76
CA VAL A 119 6.11 -15.79 11.68
C VAL A 119 5.53 -16.99 10.93
N PHE A 120 4.98 -16.80 9.73
CA PHE A 120 4.30 -17.83 8.95
C PHE A 120 4.89 -17.98 7.54
N PRO A 121 6.16 -18.39 7.38
CA PRO A 121 6.82 -18.50 6.08
C PRO A 121 6.14 -19.53 5.16
N LYS A 122 5.53 -20.58 5.72
CA LYS A 122 4.81 -21.62 4.98
C LYS A 122 3.41 -21.18 4.53
N ASP A 123 2.72 -20.36 5.32
CA ASP A 123 1.39 -19.83 4.94
C ASP A 123 1.49 -18.59 4.04
N ALA A 124 2.62 -17.87 4.05
CA ALA A 124 2.91 -16.81 3.09
C ALA A 124 3.08 -17.31 1.64
N ALA A 125 3.28 -18.62 1.46
CA ALA A 125 3.31 -19.28 0.16
C ALA A 125 1.94 -19.86 -0.26
N ARG A 126 0.97 -19.96 0.65
CA ARG A 126 -0.34 -20.57 0.39
C ARG A 126 -1.12 -19.76 -0.65
N LYS A 127 -1.77 -20.45 -1.59
CA LYS A 127 -2.50 -19.84 -2.72
C LYS A 127 -3.72 -19.01 -2.27
N PHE A 128 -4.32 -19.39 -1.15
CA PHE A 128 -5.40 -18.67 -0.48
C PHE A 128 -4.96 -18.35 0.95
N SER A 129 -4.92 -17.06 1.28
CA SER A 129 -4.74 -16.59 2.64
C SER A 129 -5.72 -15.47 2.86
N ILE A 130 -6.37 -15.44 4.04
CA ILE A 130 -7.24 -14.33 4.47
C ILE A 130 -6.40 -13.11 4.91
N PHE A 131 -5.07 -13.25 4.93
CA PHE A 131 -4.15 -12.18 5.31
C PHE A 131 -4.33 -10.88 4.49
N PRO A 132 -4.45 -10.90 3.14
CA PRO A 132 -4.65 -9.68 2.35
C PRO A 132 -5.92 -8.93 2.74
N LEU A 133 -7.01 -9.65 3.00
CA LEU A 133 -8.26 -9.10 3.53
C LEU A 133 -8.03 -8.39 4.88
N ILE A 134 -7.46 -9.08 5.86
CA ILE A 134 -7.24 -8.52 7.21
C ILE A 134 -6.27 -7.34 7.18
N ALA A 135 -5.16 -7.48 6.46
CA ALA A 135 -4.14 -6.45 6.34
C ALA A 135 -4.72 -5.18 5.71
N THR A 136 -5.48 -5.32 4.63
CA THR A 136 -6.13 -4.19 3.94
C THR A 136 -7.19 -3.55 4.82
N PHE A 137 -8.00 -4.35 5.51
CA PHE A 137 -9.01 -3.83 6.43
C PHE A 137 -8.37 -2.97 7.53
N ILE A 138 -7.36 -3.51 8.22
CA ILE A 138 -6.65 -2.80 9.29
C ILE A 138 -5.99 -1.53 8.74
N THR A 139 -5.33 -1.62 7.59
CA THR A 139 -4.67 -0.48 6.95
C THR A 139 -5.66 0.62 6.60
N THR A 140 -6.82 0.25 6.05
CA THR A 140 -7.87 1.22 5.68
C THR A 140 -8.52 1.85 6.92
N VAL A 141 -8.76 1.07 7.97
CA VAL A 141 -9.26 1.61 9.25
C VAL A 141 -8.24 2.57 9.86
N VAL A 142 -6.95 2.22 9.88
CA VAL A 142 -5.89 3.10 10.41
C VAL A 142 -5.83 4.41 9.63
N SER A 143 -5.77 4.35 8.29
CA SER A 143 -5.79 5.56 7.45
C SER A 143 -7.05 6.40 7.72
N GLY A 144 -8.22 5.76 7.74
CA GLY A 144 -9.51 6.43 7.97
C GLY A 144 -9.63 7.07 9.36
N LEU A 145 -9.14 6.43 10.42
CA LEU A 145 -9.16 6.99 11.77
C LEU A 145 -8.20 8.18 11.91
N ILE A 146 -7.02 8.12 11.28
CA ILE A 146 -6.09 9.25 11.22
C ILE A 146 -6.74 10.40 10.46
N PHE A 147 -7.41 10.11 9.34
CA PHE A 147 -8.14 11.10 8.55
C PHE A 147 -9.25 11.75 9.38
N ALA A 148 -10.12 10.95 10.00
CA ALA A 148 -11.23 11.48 10.78
C ALA A 148 -10.75 12.29 11.99
N SER A 149 -9.71 11.82 12.68
CA SER A 149 -9.14 12.56 13.81
C SER A 149 -8.57 13.89 13.33
N THR A 150 -7.70 13.87 12.33
CA THR A 150 -7.03 15.08 11.84
C THR A 150 -8.02 16.07 11.22
N ALA A 151 -8.99 15.61 10.43
CA ALA A 151 -10.05 16.45 9.89
C ALA A 151 -10.92 17.06 11.00
N SER A 152 -11.26 16.29 12.04
CA SER A 152 -12.13 16.76 13.12
C SER A 152 -11.46 17.82 14.00
N PHE A 153 -10.16 17.68 14.27
CA PHE A 153 -9.42 18.61 15.13
C PHE A 153 -8.90 19.84 14.38
N PHE A 154 -8.36 19.68 13.18
CA PHE A 154 -7.65 20.77 12.47
C PHE A 154 -8.50 21.48 11.42
N VAL A 155 -9.54 20.85 10.89
CA VAL A 155 -10.33 21.41 9.79
C VAL A 155 -11.73 21.80 10.25
N LEU A 156 -12.42 20.88 10.92
CA LEU A 156 -13.85 21.03 11.24
C LEU A 156 -14.11 21.50 12.67
N TYR A 157 -13.08 21.48 13.54
CA TYR A 157 -13.15 21.88 14.95
C TYR A 157 -14.36 21.27 15.71
N SER A 158 -14.77 20.07 15.30
CA SER A 158 -15.96 19.40 15.81
C SER A 158 -15.64 17.93 16.08
N PRO A 159 -15.48 17.54 17.36
CA PRO A 159 -15.11 16.17 17.72
C PRO A 159 -16.20 15.15 17.38
N LYS A 160 -17.45 15.60 17.21
CA LYS A 160 -18.58 14.74 16.81
C LYS A 160 -18.43 14.19 15.39
N THR A 161 -17.62 14.84 14.54
CA THR A 161 -17.37 14.40 13.17
C THR A 161 -16.73 13.01 13.10
N ILE A 162 -15.89 12.64 14.07
CA ILE A 162 -15.28 11.30 14.13
C ILE A 162 -16.36 10.21 14.17
N LEU A 163 -17.41 10.42 14.99
CA LEU A 163 -18.50 9.46 15.13
C LEU A 163 -19.33 9.32 13.85
N VAL A 164 -19.48 10.42 13.10
CA VAL A 164 -20.19 10.41 11.80
C VAL A 164 -19.34 9.74 10.71
N MET A 165 -18.02 9.86 10.78
CA MET A 165 -17.09 9.25 9.82
C MET A 165 -16.85 7.76 10.10
N LEU A 166 -17.02 7.28 11.34
CA LEU A 166 -16.77 5.87 11.70
C LEU A 166 -17.51 4.85 10.81
N PRO A 167 -18.84 4.96 10.57
CA PRO A 167 -19.54 4.04 9.68
C PRO A 167 -19.00 4.08 8.24
N ILE A 168 -18.58 5.26 7.78
CA ILE A 168 -17.99 5.47 6.45
C ILE A 168 -16.63 4.77 6.38
N ILE A 169 -15.78 4.95 7.39
CA ILE A 169 -14.45 4.31 7.48
C ILE A 169 -14.61 2.79 7.48
N PHE A 170 -15.50 2.25 8.31
CA PHE A 170 -15.70 0.80 8.35
C PHE A 170 -16.30 0.26 7.05
N GLY A 171 -17.28 0.94 6.47
CA GLY A 171 -17.86 0.55 5.19
C GLY A 171 -16.84 0.53 4.05
N THR A 172 -16.03 1.59 3.95
CA THR A 172 -14.94 1.67 2.97
C THR A 172 -13.84 0.63 3.23
N ALA A 173 -13.51 0.35 4.48
CA ALA A 173 -12.53 -0.66 4.85
C ALA A 173 -12.97 -2.07 4.47
N VAL A 174 -14.23 -2.43 4.71
CA VAL A 174 -14.77 -3.73 4.27
C VAL A 174 -14.73 -3.83 2.75
N PHE A 175 -15.20 -2.80 2.05
CA PHE A 175 -15.22 -2.81 0.59
C PHE A 175 -13.81 -2.96 0.01
N ASN A 176 -12.86 -2.15 0.48
CA ASN A 176 -11.48 -2.20 0.01
C ASN A 176 -10.82 -3.56 0.32
N ALA A 177 -11.07 -4.12 1.49
CA ALA A 177 -10.56 -5.43 1.88
C ALA A 177 -11.08 -6.55 0.96
N VAL A 178 -12.36 -6.53 0.62
CA VAL A 178 -12.97 -7.49 -0.32
C VAL A 178 -12.37 -7.32 -1.72
N VAL A 179 -12.24 -6.09 -2.20
CA VAL A 179 -11.63 -5.81 -3.52
C VAL A 179 -10.19 -6.32 -3.58
N VAL A 180 -9.38 -6.06 -2.55
CA VAL A 180 -8.00 -6.54 -2.50
C VAL A 180 -7.95 -8.05 -2.42
N GLU A 181 -8.78 -8.71 -1.62
CA GLU A 181 -8.80 -10.18 -1.53
C GLU A 181 -9.14 -10.82 -2.88
N VAL A 182 -10.16 -10.30 -3.56
CA VAL A 182 -10.60 -10.78 -4.89
C VAL A 182 -9.51 -10.56 -5.95
N LEU A 183 -8.80 -9.41 -5.92
CA LEU A 183 -7.76 -9.08 -6.90
C LEU A 183 -6.40 -9.70 -6.59
N TYR A 184 -6.09 -9.96 -5.32
CA TYR A 184 -4.80 -10.48 -4.90
C TYR A 184 -4.51 -11.84 -5.51
N THR A 185 -5.47 -12.76 -5.46
CA THR A 185 -5.34 -14.12 -5.98
C THR A 185 -5.03 -14.18 -7.49
N PRO A 186 -5.82 -13.56 -8.39
CA PRO A 186 -5.56 -13.61 -9.83
C PRO A 186 -4.26 -12.88 -10.22
N ILE A 187 -3.96 -11.73 -9.62
CA ILE A 187 -2.75 -10.96 -9.95
C ILE A 187 -1.50 -11.70 -9.49
N ARG A 188 -1.55 -12.31 -8.30
CA ARG A 188 -0.46 -13.15 -7.80
C ARG A 188 -0.20 -14.34 -8.73
N LEU A 189 -1.26 -14.99 -9.23
CA LEU A 189 -1.15 -16.10 -10.18
C LEU A 189 -0.48 -15.68 -11.49
N VAL A 190 -0.85 -14.53 -12.06
CA VAL A 190 -0.27 -13.99 -13.29
C VAL A 190 1.20 -13.58 -13.09
N LEU A 191 1.54 -13.08 -11.91
CA LEU A 191 2.90 -12.67 -11.57
C LEU A 191 3.82 -13.85 -11.18
N HIS A 192 3.31 -15.09 -11.15
CA HIS A 192 4.04 -16.28 -10.69
C HIS A 192 4.71 -16.10 -9.29
N LYS A 193 4.08 -15.32 -8.42
CA LYS A 193 4.51 -15.09 -7.01
C LYS A 193 3.61 -15.83 -6.05
#